data_AF-A0A3C1RXE3-F1
#
_entry.id   AF-A0A3C1RXE3-F1
#
_cell.length_a   1.000
_cell.length_b   1.000
_cell.length_c   1.000
_cell.angle_alpha   90.00
_cell.angle_beta   90.00
_cell.angle_gamma   90.00
#
_symmetry.space_group_name_H-M   'P 1'
#
loop_
_entity.id
_entity.type
_entity.pdbx_description
1 polymer ?
#
loop_
_entity_poly.entity_id
_entity_poly.type
_entity_poly.pdbx_seq_one_letter_code
_entity_poly.pdbx_strand_id
1 'polypeptide(L)'
;MENPNELFSQVAKYWDLETLYNDLASAKGKHLTPVEKLHLRGLLCGYSPSEIAEKLGKTSRGVETDLCTTVYKYVKFLLDKTDEKIENWRNITDWLEQSGYKCLSPQIPINSILPEKSIVNIATVNVERDQIVFQINLRIPTSEFMELSKNLEIEEKENN
;
A
#
# COMPACT_ATOMS: atom_id res chain seq x y z
N MET A 1 12.98 7.53 -22.60
CA MET A 1 13.67 7.74 -21.31
C MET A 1 12.58 7.92 -20.27
N GLU A 2 12.38 6.92 -19.41
CA GLU A 2 11.43 7.03 -18.30
C GLU A 2 11.91 8.08 -17.31
N ASN A 3 11.00 8.92 -16.83
CA ASN A 3 11.35 9.98 -15.89
C ASN A 3 11.71 9.33 -14.54
N PRO A 4 12.88 9.61 -13.94
CA PRO A 4 13.27 9.05 -12.64
C PRO A 4 12.22 9.28 -11.53
N ASN A 5 11.39 10.31 -11.65
CA ASN A 5 10.32 10.58 -10.69
C ASN A 5 9.11 9.65 -10.84
N GLU A 6 8.90 9.04 -12.01
CA GLU A 6 7.84 8.08 -12.29
C GLU A 6 8.26 6.63 -11.99
N LEU A 7 9.57 6.37 -11.94
CA LEU A 7 10.12 5.10 -11.48
C LEU A 7 9.61 4.77 -10.07
N PHE A 8 9.08 3.56 -9.92
CA PHE A 8 8.52 3.03 -8.67
C PHE A 8 7.26 3.75 -8.17
N SER A 9 6.62 4.60 -8.98
CA SER A 9 5.38 5.31 -8.63
C SER A 9 4.22 4.39 -8.24
N GLN A 10 4.20 3.14 -8.73
CA GLN A 10 3.19 2.13 -8.41
C GLN A 10 3.09 1.83 -6.91
N VAL A 11 4.14 2.10 -6.15
CA VAL A 11 4.19 1.83 -4.71
C VAL A 11 3.20 2.68 -3.92
N ALA A 12 2.84 3.87 -4.42
CA ALA A 12 1.85 4.75 -3.81
C ALA A 12 0.45 4.13 -3.74
N LYS A 13 0.18 3.05 -4.47
CA LYS A 13 -1.08 2.30 -4.39
C LYS A 13 -1.17 1.42 -3.14
N TYR A 14 -0.03 1.04 -2.57
CA TYR A 14 0.08 0.05 -1.50
C TYR A 14 0.72 0.62 -0.23
N TRP A 15 1.26 1.82 -0.29
CA TRP A 15 1.98 2.45 0.81
C TRP A 15 1.53 3.90 0.97
N ASP A 16 1.33 4.31 2.22
CA ASP A 16 1.09 5.70 2.57
C ASP A 16 2.41 6.48 2.55
N LEU A 17 2.80 6.89 1.34
CA LEU A 17 4.05 7.63 1.11
C LEU A 17 4.02 9.03 1.74
N GLU A 18 2.85 9.65 1.88
CA GLU A 18 2.74 10.99 2.42
C GLU A 18 3.12 10.99 3.91
N THR A 19 2.47 10.13 4.69
CA THR A 19 2.77 9.97 6.12
C THR A 19 4.20 9.49 6.30
N LEU A 20 4.63 8.48 5.52
CA LEU A 20 6.00 7.96 5.60
C LEU A 20 7.07 9.02 5.32
N TYR A 21 6.88 9.89 4.33
CA TYR A 21 7.84 10.95 4.05
C TYR A 21 7.87 12.02 5.14
N ASN A 22 6.72 12.36 5.72
CA ASN A 22 6.65 13.33 6.81
C ASN A 22 7.32 12.81 8.08
N ASP A 23 7.09 11.53 8.40
CA ASP A 23 7.67 10.89 9.57
C ASP A 23 9.18 10.69 9.43
N LEU A 24 9.64 10.23 8.26
CA LEU A 24 11.08 10.15 7.98
C LEU A 24 11.75 11.53 7.95
N ALA A 25 11.06 12.57 7.48
CA ALA A 25 11.59 13.94 7.52
C ALA A 25 11.73 14.44 8.95
N SER A 26 10.78 14.08 9.83
CA SER A 26 10.83 14.38 11.25
C SER A 26 11.99 13.63 11.93
N ALA A 27 12.17 12.34 11.61
CA ALA A 27 13.29 11.52 12.09
C ALA A 27 14.67 12.05 11.63
N LYS A 28 14.76 12.55 10.40
CA LYS A 28 15.98 13.17 9.85
C LYS A 28 16.21 14.60 10.38
N GLY A 29 15.15 15.28 10.81
CA GLY A 29 15.13 16.71 11.12
C GLY A 29 15.16 17.64 9.90
N LYS A 30 14.96 17.11 8.68
CA LYS A 30 14.93 17.84 7.40
C LYS A 30 14.10 17.08 6.36
N HIS A 31 13.64 17.77 5.32
CA HIS A 31 12.95 17.13 4.20
C HIS A 31 13.81 16.07 3.50
N LEU A 32 13.17 14.98 3.06
CA LEU A 32 13.80 13.97 2.20
C LEU A 32 14.08 14.57 0.83
N THR A 33 15.30 14.34 0.34
CA THR A 33 15.73 14.69 -1.01
C THR A 33 14.99 13.84 -2.04
N PRO A 34 14.90 14.27 -3.31
CA PRO A 34 14.29 13.47 -4.37
C PRO A 34 14.92 12.09 -4.53
N VAL A 35 16.24 11.99 -4.33
CA VAL A 35 17.00 10.73 -4.44
C VAL A 35 16.64 9.76 -3.31
N GLU A 36 16.53 10.25 -2.07
CA GLU A 36 16.13 9.43 -0.92
C GLU A 36 14.70 8.90 -1.11
N LYS A 37 13.77 9.75 -1.57
CA LYS A 37 12.40 9.33 -1.88
C LYS A 37 12.38 8.27 -2.96
N LEU A 38 13.21 8.42 -3.99
CA LEU A 38 13.30 7.47 -5.10
C LEU A 38 13.84 6.11 -4.65
N HIS A 39 14.95 6.09 -3.91
CA HIS A 39 15.52 4.86 -3.37
C HIS A 39 14.56 4.17 -2.39
N LEU A 40 13.85 4.94 -1.54
CA LEU A 40 12.82 4.38 -0.66
C LEU A 40 11.70 3.72 -1.45
N ARG A 41 11.16 4.36 -2.50
CA ARG A 41 10.13 3.75 -3.36
C ARG A 41 10.62 2.47 -4.01
N GLY A 42 11.89 2.43 -4.44
CA GLY A 42 12.51 1.21 -4.97
C GLY A 42 12.48 0.06 -3.97
N LEU A 43 12.86 0.32 -2.72
CA LEU A 43 12.81 -0.69 -1.65
C LEU A 43 11.39 -1.16 -1.36
N LEU A 44 10.45 -0.22 -1.21
CA LEU A 44 9.04 -0.52 -0.93
C LEU A 44 8.34 -1.29 -2.07
N CYS A 45 8.84 -1.18 -3.30
CA CYS A 45 8.44 -2.02 -4.45
C CYS A 45 9.01 -3.45 -4.39
N GLY A 46 9.90 -3.75 -3.44
CA GLY A 46 10.55 -5.04 -3.31
C GLY A 46 11.82 -5.22 -4.15
N TYR A 47 12.43 -4.13 -4.64
CA TYR A 47 13.71 -4.20 -5.34
C TYR A 47 14.88 -4.13 -4.36
N SER A 48 15.89 -4.96 -4.60
CA SER A 48 17.17 -4.89 -3.89
C SER A 48 17.97 -3.64 -4.28
N PRO A 49 18.95 -3.21 -3.47
CA PRO A 49 19.83 -2.08 -3.81
C PRO A 49 20.52 -2.21 -5.17
N SER A 50 20.89 -3.43 -5.57
CA SER A 50 21.49 -3.71 -6.87
C SER A 50 20.49 -3.54 -8.03
N GLU A 51 19.26 -4.01 -7.87
CA GLU A 51 18.20 -3.83 -8.87
C GLU A 51 17.78 -2.37 -9.00
N ILE A 52 17.73 -1.63 -7.89
CA ILE A 52 17.51 -0.18 -7.88
C ILE A 52 18.63 0.52 -8.65
N ALA A 53 19.89 0.15 -8.40
CA ALA A 53 21.03 0.74 -9.10
C ALA A 53 20.99 0.49 -10.61
N GLU A 54 20.67 -0.74 -11.04
CA GLU A 54 20.51 -1.09 -12.45
C GLU A 54 19.43 -0.22 -13.12
N LYS A 55 18.25 -0.10 -12.51
CA LYS A 55 17.15 0.72 -13.03
C LYS A 55 17.47 2.22 -13.07
N LEU A 56 18.33 2.70 -12.17
CA LEU A 56 18.77 4.10 -12.13
C LEU A 56 20.02 4.38 -12.97
N GLY A 57 20.62 3.37 -13.60
CA GLY A 57 21.90 3.51 -14.30
C GLY A 57 23.04 3.94 -13.38
N LYS A 58 22.98 3.55 -12.09
CA LYS A 58 23.97 3.85 -11.04
C LYS A 58 24.77 2.61 -10.66
N THR A 59 25.83 2.81 -9.89
CA THR A 59 26.59 1.69 -9.32
C THR A 59 25.90 1.13 -8.08
N SER A 60 25.81 -0.21 -7.97
CA SER A 60 25.18 -0.89 -6.82
C SER A 60 25.75 -0.43 -5.49
N ARG A 61 27.08 -0.32 -5.41
CA ARG A 61 27.79 0.13 -4.20
C ARG A 61 27.43 1.57 -3.80
N GLY A 62 27.15 2.44 -4.77
CA GLY A 62 26.70 3.80 -4.51
C GLY A 62 25.31 3.84 -3.88
N VAL A 63 24.37 3.07 -4.44
CA VAL A 63 22.99 2.97 -3.91
C VAL A 63 22.96 2.32 -2.53
N GLU A 64 23.74 1.26 -2.31
CA GLU A 64 23.85 0.60 -1.00
C GLU A 64 24.39 1.54 0.07
N THR A 65 25.45 2.29 -0.24
CA THR A 65 26.03 3.26 0.70
C THR A 65 25.04 4.37 1.03
N ASP A 66 24.33 4.88 0.02
CA ASP A 66 23.32 5.91 0.20
C ASP A 66 22.17 5.39 1.08
N LEU A 67 21.62 4.21 0.80
CA LEU A 67 20.56 3.59 1.60
C LEU A 67 20.98 3.37 3.07
N CYS A 68 22.19 2.86 3.30
CA CYS A 68 22.73 2.64 4.65
C CYS A 68 22.88 3.94 5.45
N THR A 69 23.33 5.02 4.79
CA THR A 69 23.59 6.31 5.45
C THR A 69 22.34 7.18 5.59
N THR A 70 21.32 6.95 4.76
CA THR A 70 20.08 7.71 4.72
C THR A 70 18.89 6.88 5.20
N VAL A 71 18.17 6.21 4.28
CA VAL A 71 16.90 5.52 4.50
C VAL A 71 16.97 4.58 5.70
N TYR A 72 17.99 3.73 5.79
CA TYR A 72 18.10 2.74 6.87
C TYR A 72 18.26 3.40 8.23
N LYS A 73 19.09 4.46 8.28
CA LYS A 73 19.29 5.24 9.50
C LYS A 73 18.01 5.94 9.94
N TYR A 74 17.26 6.50 9.00
CA TYR A 74 16.01 7.23 9.31
C TYR A 74 14.91 6.30 9.79
N VAL A 75 14.74 5.14 9.15
CA VAL A 75 13.77 4.12 9.58
C VAL A 75 14.12 3.58 10.97
N LYS A 76 15.41 3.33 11.25
CA LYS A 76 15.85 2.93 12.59
C LYS A 76 15.48 3.95 13.66
N PHE A 77 15.70 5.24 13.38
CA PHE A 77 15.37 6.29 14.33
C PHE A 77 13.85 6.43 14.50
N LEU A 78 13.10 6.35 13.40
CA LEU A 78 11.64 6.44 13.40
C LEU A 78 10.98 5.33 14.23
N LEU A 79 11.52 4.11 14.15
CA LEU A 79 10.93 2.93 14.80
C LEU A 79 11.62 2.55 16.12
N ASP A 80 12.52 3.40 16.63
CA ASP A 80 13.33 3.15 17.84
C ASP A 80 14.10 1.80 17.78
N LYS A 81 14.66 1.50 16.60
CA LYS A 81 15.42 0.27 16.29
C LYS A 81 16.91 0.55 16.08
N THR A 82 17.47 1.52 16.81
CA THR A 82 18.86 1.96 16.61
C THR A 82 19.86 0.82 16.82
N ASP A 83 19.60 -0.03 17.82
CA ASP A 83 20.46 -1.15 18.20
C ASP A 83 20.27 -2.41 17.34
N GLU A 84 19.19 -2.46 16.53
CA GLU A 84 18.87 -3.63 15.73
C GLU A 84 19.73 -3.69 14.46
N LYS A 85 20.38 -4.82 14.20
CA LYS A 85 21.21 -4.98 12.99
C LYS A 85 20.32 -5.25 11.78
N ILE A 86 20.53 -4.48 10.70
CA ILE A 86 19.89 -4.74 9.41
C ILE A 86 20.75 -5.78 8.68
N GLU A 87 20.30 -7.03 8.68
CA GLU A 87 20.99 -8.12 7.97
C GLU A 87 20.54 -8.24 6.52
N ASN A 88 19.28 -7.88 6.25
CA ASN A 88 18.68 -7.90 4.94
C ASN A 88 17.95 -6.57 4.69
N TRP A 89 18.04 -6.03 3.48
CA TRP A 89 17.32 -4.81 3.09
C TRP A 89 15.81 -4.96 3.27
N ARG A 90 15.29 -6.19 3.19
CA ARG A 90 13.87 -6.50 3.44
C ARG A 90 13.41 -6.19 4.87
N ASN A 91 14.32 -6.19 5.84
CA ASN A 91 13.97 -5.81 7.22
C ASN A 91 13.37 -4.40 7.25
N ILE A 92 13.83 -3.48 6.40
CA ILE A 92 13.29 -2.12 6.31
C ILE A 92 11.84 -2.14 5.83
N THR A 93 11.54 -2.87 4.77
CA THR A 93 10.17 -3.00 4.27
C THR A 93 9.27 -3.68 5.30
N ASP A 94 9.77 -4.74 5.95
CA ASP A 94 9.00 -5.49 6.93
C ASP A 94 8.68 -4.65 8.17
N TRP A 95 9.64 -3.85 8.66
CA TRP A 95 9.41 -2.95 9.78
C TRP A 95 8.43 -1.82 9.45
N LEU A 96 8.50 -1.27 8.24
CA LEU A 96 7.56 -0.25 7.77
C LEU A 96 6.15 -0.82 7.56
N GLU A 97 6.03 -2.07 7.12
CA GLU A 97 4.75 -2.78 7.03
C GLU A 97 4.15 -3.02 8.42
N GLN A 98 4.94 -3.52 9.37
CA GLN A 98 4.50 -3.79 10.75
C GLN A 98 4.10 -2.52 11.53
N SER A 99 4.65 -1.36 11.16
CA SER A 99 4.28 -0.06 11.74
C SER A 99 3.04 0.57 11.11
N GLY A 100 2.43 -0.09 10.11
CA GLY A 100 1.15 0.33 9.54
C GLY A 100 1.25 1.28 8.35
N TYR A 101 2.44 1.53 7.79
CA TYR A 101 2.58 2.36 6.59
C TYR A 101 2.10 1.69 5.30
N LYS A 102 1.93 0.37 5.31
CA LYS A 102 1.38 -0.35 4.17
C LYS A 102 -0.14 -0.23 4.21
N CYS A 103 -0.72 0.35 3.16
CA CYS A 103 -2.16 0.45 3.02
C CYS A 103 -2.74 -0.96 2.96
N LEU A 104 -3.49 -1.33 3.99
CA LEU A 104 -4.23 -2.59 4.03
C LEU A 104 -5.32 -2.53 2.97
N SER A 105 -5.08 -3.22 1.84
CA SER A 105 -5.95 -3.36 0.68
C SER A 105 -6.15 -2.09 -0.16
N PRO A 106 -6.33 -2.22 -1.50
CA PRO A 106 -6.85 -1.11 -2.29
C PRO A 106 -8.15 -0.66 -1.63
N GLN A 107 -8.32 0.66 -1.45
CA GLN A 107 -9.59 1.20 -1.00
C GLN A 107 -10.62 0.89 -2.08
N ILE A 108 -11.29 -0.26 -1.96
CA ILE A 108 -12.36 -0.64 -2.85
C ILE A 108 -13.52 0.28 -2.48
N PRO A 109 -13.96 1.19 -3.38
CA PRO A 109 -15.11 2.03 -3.09
C PRO A 109 -16.28 1.10 -2.75
N ILE A 110 -16.99 1.35 -1.65
CA ILE A 110 -18.11 0.48 -1.21
C ILE A 110 -19.14 0.34 -2.35
N ASN A 111 -19.30 1.38 -3.17
CA ASN A 111 -20.15 1.40 -4.37
C ASN A 111 -19.73 0.40 -5.47
N SER A 112 -18.50 -0.13 -5.43
CA SER A 112 -18.03 -1.18 -6.33
C SER A 112 -18.20 -2.59 -5.76
N ILE A 113 -18.49 -2.71 -4.46
CA ILE A 113 -18.77 -3.99 -3.78
C ILE A 113 -20.28 -4.21 -3.67
N LEU A 114 -21.02 -3.15 -3.39
CA LEU A 114 -22.46 -3.19 -3.17
C LEU A 114 -23.19 -2.65 -4.40
N PRO A 115 -24.19 -3.38 -4.93
CA PRO A 115 -25.13 -2.84 -5.92
C PRO A 115 -25.74 -1.53 -5.42
N GLU A 116 -26.05 -0.60 -6.33
CA GLU A 116 -26.56 0.76 -6.03
C GLU A 116 -27.80 0.78 -5.12
N LYS A 117 -28.53 -0.33 -5.04
CA LYS A 117 -29.77 -0.49 -4.26
C LYS A 117 -29.60 -1.33 -3.00
N SER A 118 -28.38 -1.58 -2.55
CA SER A 118 -28.13 -2.31 -1.31
C SER A 118 -28.52 -1.48 -0.09
N ILE A 119 -29.28 -2.06 0.82
CA ILE A 119 -29.73 -1.40 2.05
C ILE A 119 -29.05 -2.09 3.24
N VAL A 120 -28.38 -1.29 4.06
CA VAL A 120 -27.81 -1.73 5.34
C VAL A 120 -28.64 -1.12 6.46
N ASN A 121 -29.34 -1.97 7.21
CA ASN A 121 -30.09 -1.54 8.38
C ASN A 121 -29.38 -2.01 9.65
N ILE A 122 -28.86 -1.07 10.43
CA ILE A 122 -28.37 -1.34 11.78
C ILE A 122 -29.59 -1.39 12.69
N ALA A 123 -30.01 -2.59 13.06
CA ALA A 123 -31.27 -2.79 13.76
C ALA A 123 -31.17 -2.49 15.26
N THR A 124 -30.04 -2.84 15.87
CA THR A 124 -29.80 -2.64 17.29
C THR A 124 -28.30 -2.47 17.53
N VAL A 125 -27.94 -1.45 18.29
CA VAL A 125 -26.61 -1.32 18.91
C VAL A 125 -26.82 -1.48 20.40
N ASN A 126 -26.26 -2.55 20.97
CA ASN A 126 -26.35 -2.81 22.40
C ASN A 126 -24.95 -2.81 23.00
N VAL A 127 -24.79 -2.15 24.14
CA VAL A 127 -23.56 -2.23 24.93
C VAL A 127 -23.83 -3.18 26.07
N GLU A 128 -23.29 -4.40 25.94
CA GLU A 128 -23.20 -5.34 27.03
C GLU A 128 -21.87 -5.11 27.77
N ARG A 129 -21.72 -5.65 28.98
CA ARG A 129 -20.66 -5.24 29.94
C ARG A 129 -19.28 -5.05 29.32
N ASP A 130 -18.84 -5.99 28.47
CA ASP A 130 -17.52 -5.96 27.82
C ASP A 130 -17.60 -6.05 26.28
N GLN A 131 -18.79 -5.92 25.69
CA GLN A 131 -18.95 -6.07 24.23
C GLN A 131 -20.01 -5.12 23.67
N ILE A 132 -19.69 -4.52 22.52
CA ILE A 132 -20.67 -3.80 21.72
C ILE A 132 -21.23 -4.78 20.69
N VAL A 133 -22.51 -5.10 20.82
CA VAL A 133 -23.23 -6.03 19.94
C VAL A 133 -23.95 -5.23 18.87
N PHE A 134 -23.61 -5.51 17.61
CA PHE A 134 -24.27 -4.95 16.45
C PHE A 134 -25.12 -6.04 15.78
N GLN A 135 -26.42 -5.79 15.66
CA GLN A 135 -27.26 -6.62 14.81
C GLN A 135 -27.48 -5.92 13.47
N ILE A 136 -26.86 -6.46 12.42
CA ILE A 136 -26.87 -5.89 11.07
C ILE A 136 -27.81 -6.73 10.20
N ASN A 137 -28.82 -6.08 9.63
CA ASN A 137 -29.63 -6.67 8.57
C ASN A 137 -29.15 -6.11 7.24
N LEU A 138 -28.57 -6.98 6.41
CA LEU A 138 -28.09 -6.65 5.07
C LEU A 138 -29.03 -7.23 4.02
N ARG A 139 -29.52 -6.38 3.11
CA ARG A 139 -30.30 -6.81 1.94
C ARG A 139 -29.55 -6.45 0.67
N ILE A 140 -29.11 -7.47 -0.06
CA ILE A 140 -28.44 -7.32 -1.36
C ILE A 140 -29.45 -7.70 -2.46
N PRO A 141 -29.84 -6.76 -3.33
CA PRO A 141 -30.69 -7.08 -4.46
C PRO A 141 -29.91 -7.89 -5.50
N THR A 142 -30.42 -9.06 -5.86
CA THR A 142 -29.79 -9.98 -6.84
C THR A 142 -30.32 -9.79 -8.26
N SER A 143 -31.31 -8.92 -8.46
CA SER A 143 -32.11 -8.81 -9.68
C SER A 143 -31.35 -8.21 -10.88
N GLU A 144 -30.36 -7.36 -10.65
CA GLU A 144 -29.52 -6.80 -11.73
C GLU A 144 -28.40 -7.75 -12.19
N PHE A 145 -28.03 -8.73 -11.36
CA PHE A 145 -26.98 -9.72 -11.69
C PHE A 145 -27.45 -10.76 -12.72
N MET A 146 -28.77 -10.95 -12.87
CA MET A 146 -29.35 -11.94 -13.78
C MET A 146 -29.55 -11.42 -15.21
N GLU A 147 -29.55 -10.10 -15.42
CA GLU A 147 -29.63 -9.50 -16.76
C GLU A 147 -28.28 -9.58 -17.49
N LEU A 148 -27.16 -9.51 -16.76
CA LEU A 148 -25.81 -9.69 -17.31
C LEU A 148 -25.56 -11.14 -17.77
N SER A 149 -26.08 -12.15 -17.05
CA SER A 149 -25.92 -13.55 -17.46
C SER A 149 -26.79 -13.92 -18.66
N LYS A 150 -27.96 -13.28 -18.84
CA LYS A 150 -28.81 -13.49 -20.03
C LYS A 150 -28.21 -12.91 -21.30
N ASN A 151 -27.54 -11.76 -21.21
CA ASN A 151 -26.94 -11.12 -22.38
C ASN A 151 -25.73 -11.91 -22.93
N LEU A 152 -25.02 -12.66 -22.09
CA LEU A 152 -23.95 -13.57 -22.49
C LEU A 152 -24.46 -14.85 -23.19
N GLU A 153 -25.65 -15.35 -22.84
CA GLU A 153 -26.24 -16.53 -23.50
C GLU A 153 -26.90 -16.22 -24.85
N ILE A 154 -27.23 -14.94 -25.13
CA ILE A 154 -27.89 -14.54 -26.38
C ILE A 154 -26.87 -14.37 -27.51
N GLU A 155 -25.63 -13.93 -27.25
CA GLU A 155 -24.59 -13.78 -28.28
C GLU A 155 -24.07 -15.12 -28.84
N GLU A 156 -24.18 -16.24 -28.12
CA GLU A 156 -23.79 -17.56 -28.65
C GLU A 156 -24.83 -18.18 -29.60
N LYS A 157 -26.07 -17.68 -29.63
CA LYS A 157 -27.14 -18.25 -30.48
C LYS A 157 -27.34 -17.56 -31.83
N GLU A 158 -26.73 -16.40 -32.07
CA GLU A 158 -26.82 -15.71 -33.37
C GLU A 158 -25.70 -16.10 -34.36
N ASN A 159 -24.78 -16.99 -33.98
CA ASN A 159 -23.64 -17.40 -34.81
C ASN A 159 -23.67 -18.86 -35.30
N ASN A 160 -24.85 -19.50 -35.41
CA ASN A 160 -24.96 -20.86 -35.96
C ASN A 160 -26.04 -20.99 -37.05
#